data_AF-A0A1B6MCM4-F1
#
_entry.id   AF-A0A1B6MCM4-F1
#
_cell.length_a   1.000
_cell.length_b   1.000
_cell.length_c   1.000
_cell.angle_alpha   90.00
_cell.angle_beta   90.00
_cell.angle_gamma   90.00
#
_symmetry.space_group_name_H-M   'P 1'
#
loop_
_entity.id
_entity.type
_entity.pdbx_description
1 polymer ?
#
loop_
_entity_poly.entity_id
_entity_poly.type
_entity_poly.pdbx_seq_one_letter_code
_entity_poly.pdbx_strand_id
1 'polypeptide(L)'
;VVSGKPSSSDLAIASLNSDLKSISAWSVKHGLKLNVNKCTVLHVAASTALECLKTNTRVVLDDQPLEVCTTVKTLGVMLDSGLTFTDHVTYVIQRALGRLRGLYRYKTLLPEIAKLRVVQSLILSVLYYCFPAFGNSVSGKDMERMQKFQNAA
;
A
#
# COMPACT_ATOMS: atom_id res chain seq x y z
N VAL A 1 -7.33 10.15 8.04
CA VAL A 1 -8.30 9.07 7.73
C VAL A 1 -9.64 9.50 8.29
N VAL A 2 -10.65 9.64 7.44
CA VAL A 2 -12.02 9.96 7.88
C VAL A 2 -12.85 8.69 7.74
N SER A 3 -13.54 8.29 8.81
CA SER A 3 -14.41 7.12 8.84
C SER A 3 -15.85 7.58 9.05
N GLY A 4 -16.79 6.99 8.34
CA GLY A 4 -18.20 7.36 8.40
C GLY A 4 -19.08 6.30 7.75
N LYS A 5 -20.40 6.37 7.99
CA LYS A 5 -21.36 5.48 7.34
C LYS A 5 -21.46 5.82 5.84
N PRO A 6 -21.68 4.83 4.96
CA PRO A 6 -21.84 5.08 3.52
C PRO A 6 -22.98 6.05 3.19
N SER A 7 -24.04 6.06 4.02
CA SER A 7 -25.22 6.93 3.86
C SER A 7 -24.97 8.41 4.20
N SER A 8 -23.83 8.76 4.80
CA SER A 8 -23.45 10.13 5.16
C SER A 8 -22.11 10.53 4.52
N SER A 9 -21.82 9.98 3.34
CA SER A 9 -20.58 10.24 2.59
C SER A 9 -20.36 11.73 2.33
N ASP A 10 -21.39 12.46 1.91
CA ASP A 10 -21.31 13.88 1.57
C ASP A 10 -20.86 14.75 2.75
N LEU A 11 -21.40 14.49 3.95
CA LEU A 11 -20.99 15.19 5.18
C LEU A 11 -19.54 14.87 5.56
N ALA A 12 -19.13 13.61 5.40
CA ALA A 12 -17.75 13.19 5.67
C ALA A 12 -16.76 13.86 4.70
N ILE A 13 -17.11 13.98 3.41
CA ILE A 13 -16.30 14.66 2.39
C ILE A 13 -16.22 16.16 2.68
N ALA A 14 -17.32 16.79 3.06
CA ALA A 14 -17.33 18.20 3.43
C ALA A 14 -16.42 18.47 4.64
N SER A 15 -16.50 17.63 5.68
CA SER A 15 -15.60 17.70 6.84
C SER A 15 -14.13 17.51 6.42
N LEU A 16 -13.86 16.51 5.57
CA LEU A 16 -12.51 16.24 5.08
C LEU A 16 -11.93 17.44 4.31
N ASN A 17 -12.72 18.08 3.44
CA ASN A 17 -12.28 19.27 2.71
C ASN A 17 -12.00 20.46 3.65
N SER A 18 -12.80 20.62 4.71
CA SER A 18 -12.56 21.62 5.75
C SER A 18 -11.24 21.36 6.50
N ASP A 19 -10.96 20.09 6.83
CA ASP A 19 -9.72 19.68 7.48
C ASP A 19 -8.51 19.91 6.57
N LEU A 20 -8.61 19.52 5.29
CA LEU A 20 -7.55 19.73 4.30
C LEU A 20 -7.22 21.22 4.12
N LYS A 21 -8.25 22.10 4.12
CA LYS A 21 -8.06 23.55 4.07
C LYS A 21 -7.30 24.06 5.29
N SER A 22 -7.64 23.55 6.48
CA SER A 22 -6.97 23.91 7.73
C SER A 22 -5.51 23.43 7.75
N ILE A 23 -5.26 22.21 7.27
CA ILE A 23 -3.90 21.64 7.13
C ILE A 23 -3.07 22.44 6.12
N SER A 24 -3.65 22.83 4.99
CA SER A 24 -2.96 23.67 4.00
C SER A 24 -2.59 25.03 4.59
N ALA A 25 -3.54 25.72 5.23
CA ALA A 25 -3.29 27.01 5.87
C ALA A 25 -2.21 26.91 6.97
N TRP A 26 -2.26 25.85 7.78
CA TRP A 26 -1.23 25.58 8.78
C TRP A 26 0.14 25.34 8.13
N SER A 27 0.20 24.56 7.07
CA SER A 27 1.45 24.26 6.35
C SER A 27 2.09 25.54 5.79
N VAL A 28 1.30 26.38 5.13
CA VAL A 28 1.76 27.67 4.57
C VAL A 28 2.25 28.60 5.68
N LYS A 29 1.53 28.67 6.81
CA LYS A 29 1.95 29.46 7.98
C LYS A 29 3.32 29.04 8.52
N HIS A 30 3.70 27.77 8.35
CA HIS A 30 4.99 27.22 8.78
C HIS A 30 6.00 27.09 7.63
N GLY A 31 5.78 27.75 6.49
CA GLY A 31 6.71 27.77 5.36
C GLY A 31 6.75 26.48 4.54
N LEU A 32 5.74 25.62 4.65
CA LEU A 32 5.61 24.38 3.88
C LEU A 32 4.55 24.54 2.79
N LYS A 33 4.86 24.06 1.58
CA LYS A 33 3.90 23.94 0.47
C LYS A 33 3.57 22.48 0.23
N LEU A 34 2.29 22.13 0.33
CA LEU A 34 1.82 20.78 0.03
C LEU A 34 1.93 20.50 -1.47
N ASN A 35 2.39 19.30 -1.82
CA ASN A 35 2.49 18.89 -3.21
C ASN A 35 1.23 18.10 -3.58
N VAL A 36 0.26 18.81 -4.16
CA VAL A 36 -1.02 18.24 -4.60
C VAL A 36 -0.84 17.02 -5.50
N ASN A 37 0.17 17.02 -6.38
CA ASN A 37 0.44 15.88 -7.29
C ASN A 37 0.89 14.61 -6.56
N LYS A 38 1.29 14.69 -5.29
CA LYS A 38 1.61 13.53 -4.44
C LYS A 38 0.45 13.14 -3.52
N CYS A 39 -0.63 13.92 -3.50
CA CYS A 39 -1.80 13.68 -2.67
C CYS A 39 -2.85 12.94 -3.48
N THR A 40 -3.28 11.79 -2.98
CA THR A 40 -4.28 10.94 -3.63
C THR A 40 -5.33 10.52 -2.62
N VAL A 41 -6.54 10.24 -3.09
CA VAL A 41 -7.64 9.71 -2.29
C VAL A 41 -7.76 8.22 -2.53
N LEU A 42 -7.72 7.43 -1.46
CA LEU A 42 -8.04 6.01 -1.48
C LEU A 42 -9.32 5.80 -0.68
N HIS A 43 -10.39 5.37 -1.35
CA HIS A 43 -11.58 4.90 -0.66
C HIS A 43 -11.36 3.48 -0.18
N VAL A 44 -11.60 3.25 1.11
CA VAL A 44 -11.48 1.94 1.75
C VAL A 44 -12.85 1.52 2.25
N ALA A 45 -13.45 0.52 1.63
CA ALA A 45 -14.74 -0.03 1.99
C ALA A 45 -14.95 -1.42 1.37
N ALA A 46 -15.99 -2.13 1.81
CA ALA A 46 -16.45 -3.33 1.11
C ALA A 46 -16.84 -2.99 -0.34
N SER A 47 -16.68 -3.94 -1.26
CA SER A 47 -16.93 -3.76 -2.70
C SER A 47 -18.32 -3.20 -3.02
N THR A 48 -19.36 -3.60 -2.29
CA THR A 48 -20.72 -3.09 -2.45
C THR A 48 -20.87 -1.61 -2.07
N ALA A 49 -20.12 -1.14 -1.09
CA ALA A 49 -20.14 0.26 -0.64
C ALA A 49 -19.24 1.16 -1.50
N LEU A 50 -18.20 0.61 -2.14
CA LEU A 50 -17.33 1.37 -3.05
C LEU A 50 -18.09 1.88 -4.28
N GLU A 51 -19.02 1.10 -4.84
CA GLU A 51 -19.83 1.53 -5.98
C GLU A 51 -20.68 2.77 -5.65
N CYS A 52 -21.19 2.87 -4.43
CA CYS A 52 -21.93 4.05 -3.97
C CYS A 52 -21.04 5.30 -3.78
N LEU A 53 -19.73 5.12 -3.54
CA LEU A 53 -18.79 6.21 -3.26
C LEU A 53 -18.17 6.82 -4.53
N LYS A 54 -18.15 6.09 -5.65
CA LYS A 54 -17.55 6.53 -6.93
C LYS A 54 -18.26 7.73 -7.56
N THR A 55 -19.53 7.96 -7.24
CA THR A 55 -20.37 8.96 -7.90
C THR A 55 -20.37 10.34 -7.24
N ASN A 56 -19.91 10.49 -5.99
CA ASN A 56 -20.15 11.72 -5.21
C ASN A 56 -18.94 12.29 -4.44
N THR A 57 -17.71 11.86 -4.74
CA THR A 57 -16.53 12.16 -3.90
C THR A 57 -15.58 13.19 -4.52
N ARG A 58 -15.89 14.48 -4.38
CA ARG A 58 -14.95 15.56 -4.76
C ARG A 58 -14.14 16.03 -3.55
N VAL A 59 -12.95 15.47 -3.39
CA VAL A 59 -11.94 15.94 -2.40
C VAL A 59 -11.02 16.96 -3.08
N VAL A 60 -10.81 18.09 -2.44
CA VAL A 60 -10.05 19.23 -3.00
C VAL A 60 -8.96 19.67 -2.03
N LEU A 61 -7.76 19.94 -2.57
CA LEU A 61 -6.64 20.53 -1.85
C LEU A 61 -6.09 21.69 -2.68
N ASP A 62 -5.94 22.87 -2.08
CA ASP A 62 -5.47 24.10 -2.75
C ASP A 62 -6.24 24.40 -4.05
N ASP A 63 -7.57 24.30 -4.00
CA ASP A 63 -8.50 24.47 -5.13
C ASP A 63 -8.33 23.47 -6.29
N GLN A 64 -7.50 22.44 -6.11
CA GLN A 64 -7.30 21.36 -7.07
C GLN A 64 -7.95 20.05 -6.62
N PRO A 65 -8.71 19.36 -7.48
CA PRO A 65 -9.28 18.07 -7.15
C PRO A 65 -8.16 17.02 -7.01
N LEU A 66 -8.21 16.22 -5.95
CA LEU A 66 -7.28 15.11 -5.75
C LEU A 66 -7.68 13.91 -6.61
N GLU A 67 -6.68 13.19 -7.11
CA GLU A 67 -6.89 11.95 -7.86
C GLU A 67 -7.42 10.85 -6.92
N VAL A 68 -8.51 10.19 -7.34
CA VAL A 68 -9.04 9.02 -6.65
C VAL A 68 -8.38 7.77 -7.24
N CYS A 69 -7.58 7.08 -6.44
CA CYS A 69 -6.87 5.87 -6.84
C CYS A 69 -7.51 4.63 -6.20
N THR A 70 -7.49 3.50 -6.91
CA THR A 70 -7.90 2.19 -6.37
C THR A 70 -6.78 1.51 -5.60
N THR A 71 -5.53 1.91 -5.83
CA THR A 71 -4.34 1.41 -5.15
C THR A 71 -3.37 2.55 -4.90
N VAL A 72 -2.83 2.65 -3.69
CA VAL A 72 -1.82 3.64 -3.31
C VAL A 72 -0.61 2.95 -2.69
N LYS A 73 0.59 3.48 -2.95
CA LYS A 73 1.82 2.98 -2.35
C LYS A 73 2.29 3.92 -1.24
N THR A 74 2.29 3.43 -0.01
CA THR A 74 2.70 4.19 1.17
C THR A 74 3.83 3.45 1.90
N LEU A 75 4.99 4.11 2.04
CA LEU A 75 6.17 3.55 2.73
C LEU A 75 6.61 2.16 2.25
N GLY A 76 6.39 1.86 0.96
CA GLY A 76 6.75 0.56 0.36
C GLY A 76 5.64 -0.49 0.37
N VAL A 77 4.53 -0.24 1.07
CA VAL A 77 3.33 -1.10 1.09
C VAL A 77 2.33 -0.61 0.07
N MET A 78 1.72 -1.52 -0.69
CA MET A 78 0.64 -1.20 -1.63
C MET A 78 -0.70 -1.51 -0.96
N LEU A 79 -1.57 -0.50 -0.90
CA LEU A 79 -2.88 -0.56 -0.27
C LEU A 79 -3.93 -0.46 -1.37
N ASP A 80 -4.76 -1.47 -1.52
CA ASP A 80 -5.93 -1.43 -2.39
C ASP A 80 -7.20 -1.03 -1.61
N SER A 81 -8.22 -0.57 -2.33
CA SER A 81 -9.51 -0.15 -1.74
C SER A 81 -10.20 -1.22 -0.90
N GLY A 82 -9.92 -2.51 -1.15
CA GLY A 82 -10.46 -3.63 -0.38
C GLY A 82 -9.55 -4.10 0.76
N LEU A 83 -8.37 -3.50 0.93
CA LEU A 83 -7.31 -3.96 1.83
C LEU A 83 -7.00 -5.46 1.65
N THR A 84 -7.04 -5.97 0.43
CA THR A 84 -6.74 -7.37 0.09
C THR A 84 -5.24 -7.65 0.03
N PHE A 85 -4.44 -6.63 -0.26
CA PHE A 85 -2.98 -6.67 -0.42
C PHE A 85 -2.48 -7.63 -1.51
N THR A 86 -3.33 -8.11 -2.41
CA THR A 86 -2.94 -9.08 -3.46
C THR A 86 -1.88 -8.50 -4.41
N ASP A 87 -1.99 -7.22 -4.76
CA ASP A 87 -0.98 -6.52 -5.57
C ASP A 87 0.32 -6.33 -4.80
N HIS A 88 0.23 -6.06 -3.50
CA HIS A 88 1.41 -5.98 -2.63
C HIS A 88 2.15 -7.31 -2.57
N VAL A 89 1.44 -8.42 -2.34
CA VAL A 89 2.02 -9.77 -2.29
C VAL A 89 2.71 -10.10 -3.62
N THR A 90 2.05 -9.79 -4.74
CA THR A 90 2.63 -10.00 -6.08
C THR A 90 3.91 -9.17 -6.27
N TYR A 91 3.88 -7.88 -5.90
CA TYR A 91 5.03 -6.99 -5.95
C TYR A 91 6.22 -7.50 -5.12
N VAL A 92 5.96 -7.94 -3.89
CA VAL A 92 6.97 -8.44 -2.96
C VAL A 92 7.58 -9.74 -3.48
N ILE A 93 6.76 -10.70 -3.94
CA ILE A 93 7.23 -11.97 -4.52
C ILE A 93 8.09 -11.70 -5.76
N GLN A 94 7.69 -10.81 -6.66
CA GLN A 94 8.48 -10.47 -7.85
C GLN A 94 9.84 -9.87 -7.50
N ARG A 95 9.90 -8.96 -6.50
CA ARG A 95 11.17 -8.41 -6.03
C ARG A 95 12.07 -9.47 -5.39
N ALA A 96 11.48 -10.34 -4.58
CA ALA A 96 12.18 -11.45 -3.95
C ALA A 96 12.74 -12.43 -5.00
N LEU A 97 11.96 -12.79 -6.02
CA LEU A 97 12.39 -13.58 -7.18
C LEU A 97 13.53 -12.92 -7.95
N GLY A 98 13.45 -11.61 -8.19
CA GLY A 98 14.52 -10.86 -8.87
C GLY A 98 15.85 -10.96 -8.10
N ARG A 99 15.82 -10.81 -6.78
CA ARG A 99 17.00 -10.98 -5.92
C ARG A 99 17.51 -12.43 -5.93
N LEU A 100 16.61 -13.41 -5.81
CA LEU A 100 16.95 -14.82 -5.84
C LEU A 100 17.63 -15.23 -7.16
N ARG A 101 17.10 -14.78 -8.30
CA ARG A 101 17.69 -15.03 -9.63
C ARG A 101 19.10 -14.46 -9.76
N GLY A 102 19.33 -13.27 -9.19
CA GLY A 102 20.67 -12.68 -9.13
C GLY A 102 21.65 -13.57 -8.34
N LEU A 103 21.21 -14.07 -7.19
CA LEU A 103 22.01 -14.95 -6.33
C LEU A 103 22.23 -16.34 -6.90
N TYR A 104 21.29 -16.84 -7.71
CA TYR A 104 21.39 -18.17 -8.33
C TYR A 104 22.66 -18.32 -9.18
N ARG A 105 23.16 -17.23 -9.76
CA ARG A 105 24.43 -17.19 -10.52
C ARG A 105 25.64 -17.57 -9.68
N TYR A 106 25.58 -17.38 -8.37
CA TYR A 106 26.65 -17.66 -7.42
C TYR A 106 26.38 -18.93 -6.61
N LYS A 107 25.34 -19.71 -6.96
CA LYS A 107 24.92 -20.91 -6.21
C LYS A 107 26.04 -21.94 -6.09
N THR A 108 26.91 -22.08 -7.08
CA THR A 108 28.02 -23.05 -7.05
C THR A 108 29.23 -22.54 -6.25
N LEU A 109 29.33 -21.24 -6.03
CA LEU A 109 30.50 -20.60 -5.38
C LEU A 109 30.34 -20.45 -3.86
N LEU A 110 29.09 -20.44 -3.38
CA LEU A 110 28.79 -20.24 -1.97
C LEU A 110 28.65 -21.58 -1.23
N PRO A 111 29.20 -21.71 -0.01
CA PRO A 111 28.85 -22.81 0.89
C PRO A 111 27.39 -22.67 1.35
N GLU A 112 26.78 -23.78 1.74
CA GLU A 112 25.35 -23.84 2.11
C GLU A 112 24.96 -22.85 3.21
N ILE A 113 25.78 -22.73 4.25
CA ILE A 113 25.57 -21.78 5.35
C ILE A 113 25.52 -20.32 4.86
N ALA A 114 26.36 -19.97 3.87
CA ALA A 114 26.38 -18.63 3.30
C ALA A 114 25.12 -18.39 2.46
N LYS A 115 24.65 -19.38 1.70
CA LYS A 115 23.38 -19.28 0.96
C LYS A 115 22.22 -19.00 1.89
N LEU A 116 22.09 -19.77 2.97
CA LEU A 116 21.02 -19.58 3.95
C LEU A 116 21.03 -18.17 4.54
N ARG A 117 22.20 -17.68 4.98
CA ARG A 117 22.33 -16.31 5.51
C ARG A 117 21.96 -15.24 4.49
N VAL A 118 22.37 -15.41 3.24
CA VAL A 118 22.08 -14.47 2.17
C VAL A 118 20.58 -14.48 1.82
N VAL A 119 19.95 -15.66 1.74
CA VAL A 119 18.50 -15.79 1.53
C VAL A 119 17.73 -15.12 2.67
N GLN A 120 18.09 -15.40 3.92
CA GLN A 120 17.44 -14.80 5.09
C GLN A 120 17.59 -13.28 5.12
N SER A 121 18.80 -12.75 4.90
CA SER A 121 19.06 -11.32 4.99
C SER A 121 18.55 -10.50 3.80
N LEU A 122 18.54 -11.05 2.58
CA LEU A 122 18.19 -10.30 1.37
C LEU A 122 16.82 -10.63 0.78
N ILE A 123 16.34 -11.85 0.94
CA ILE A 123 15.09 -12.31 0.32
C ILE A 123 13.97 -12.29 1.35
N LEU A 124 14.15 -12.94 2.50
CA LEU A 124 13.12 -12.95 3.54
C LEU A 124 12.87 -11.57 4.13
N SER A 125 13.89 -10.72 4.23
CA SER A 125 13.72 -9.31 4.67
C SER A 125 12.77 -8.51 3.77
N VAL A 126 12.67 -8.85 2.48
CA VAL A 126 11.72 -8.22 1.55
C VAL A 126 10.32 -8.79 1.75
N LEU A 127 10.22 -10.11 1.91
CA LEU A 127 8.94 -10.80 2.11
C LEU A 127 8.24 -10.38 3.40
N TYR A 128 9.00 -10.25 4.49
CA TYR A 128 8.46 -9.95 5.81
C TYR A 128 8.41 -8.45 6.12
N TYR A 129 8.82 -7.60 5.18
CA TYR A 129 8.72 -6.16 5.36
C TYR A 129 7.25 -5.76 5.60
N CYS A 130 6.98 -5.08 6.71
CA CYS A 130 5.65 -4.67 7.14
C CYS A 130 4.61 -5.81 7.29
N PHE A 131 5.03 -7.06 7.47
CA PHE A 131 4.12 -8.21 7.60
C PHE A 131 2.98 -8.01 8.62
N PRO A 132 3.20 -7.40 9.82
CA PRO A 132 2.10 -7.14 10.77
C PRO A 132 1.01 -6.21 10.22
N ALA A 133 1.33 -5.34 9.25
CA ALA A 133 0.38 -4.36 8.72
C ALA A 133 -0.69 -4.99 7.81
N PHE A 134 -0.41 -6.13 7.19
CA PHE A 134 -1.31 -6.78 6.24
C PHE A 134 -1.64 -8.24 6.58
N GLY A 135 -0.97 -8.84 7.57
CA GLY A 135 -1.11 -10.26 7.91
C GLY A 135 -2.56 -10.73 8.11
N ASN A 136 -3.42 -9.96 8.78
CA ASN A 136 -4.82 -10.37 9.02
C ASN A 136 -5.75 -10.13 7.83
N SER A 137 -5.34 -9.34 6.84
CA SER A 137 -6.17 -8.92 5.71
C SER A 137 -5.83 -9.68 4.41
N VAL A 138 -4.68 -10.33 4.36
CA VAL A 138 -4.24 -11.13 3.21
C VAL A 138 -5.07 -12.39 3.08
N SER A 139 -5.47 -12.70 1.84
CA SER A 139 -6.19 -13.94 1.56
C SER A 139 -5.34 -15.18 1.84
N GLY A 140 -5.96 -16.29 2.26
CA GLY A 140 -5.24 -17.56 2.45
C GLY A 140 -4.51 -18.04 1.19
N LYS A 141 -5.03 -17.72 0.00
CA LYS A 141 -4.38 -17.99 -1.29
C LYS A 141 -3.08 -17.21 -1.45
N ASP A 142 -3.07 -15.94 -1.07
CA ASP A 142 -1.88 -15.09 -1.17
C ASP A 142 -0.82 -15.46 -0.12
N MET A 143 -1.23 -15.87 1.09
CA MET A 143 -0.32 -16.49 2.05
C MET A 143 0.31 -17.77 1.51
N GLU A 144 -0.48 -18.63 0.87
CA GLU A 144 0.01 -19.86 0.25
C GLU A 144 1.03 -19.55 -0.87
N ARG A 145 0.79 -18.50 -1.66
CA ARG A 145 1.76 -18.03 -2.68
C ARG A 145 3.07 -17.58 -2.05
N MET A 146 3.03 -16.83 -0.95
CA MET A 146 4.23 -16.42 -0.22
C MET A 146 4.98 -17.63 0.35
N GLN A 147 4.26 -18.59 0.94
CA GLN A 147 4.85 -19.82 1.49
C GLN A 147 5.48 -20.69 0.38
N LYS A 148 4.81 -20.84 -0.76
CA LYS A 148 5.34 -21.56 -1.92
C LYS A 148 6.65 -20.95 -2.42
N PHE A 149 6.73 -19.63 -2.46
CA PHE A 149 7.98 -18.94 -2.80
C PHE A 149 9.07 -19.20 -1.76
N GLN A 150 8.76 -19.14 -0.46
CA GLN A 150 9.73 -19.41 0.61
C GLN A 150 10.29 -20.83 0.55
N ASN A 151 9.45 -21.82 0.25
CA ASN A 151 9.86 -23.22 0.13
C ASN A 151 10.72 -23.49 -1.12
N ALA A 152 10.65 -22.61 -2.14
CA ALA A 152 11.40 -22.74 -3.38
C ALA A 152 12.74 -21.97 -3.39
N ALA A 153 12.95 -21.08 -2.41
CA ALA A 153 14.14 -20.24 -2.27
C ALA A 153 15.28 -21.00 -1.59
#